data_AF-A0A1C4Z1J9-F1
#
_entry.id   AF-A0A1C4Z1J9-F1
#
_cell.length_a   1.000
_cell.length_b   1.000
_cell.length_c   1.000
_cell.angle_alpha   90.00
_cell.angle_beta   90.00
_cell.angle_gamma   90.00
#
_symmetry.space_group_name_H-M   'P 1'
#
loop_
_entity.id
_entity.type
_entity.pdbx_description
1 polymer ?
#
loop_
_entity_poly.entity_id
_entity_poly.type
_entity_poly.pdbx_seq_one_letter_code
_entity_poly.pdbx_strand_id
1 'polypeptide(L)'
;MITSPAPAAPHWVQLALSVLGILGGGTGLAAIATVVVQRGKFRADAADTLTEAALTLVQPLQTRITQLEGEALSARSELGVLREQVNQLQFVVRVLTRTLDRWRAAIRAPDATLRKIRATVAETDRATEER
;
A
#
# COMPACT_ATOMS: atom_id res chain seq x y z
N MET A 1 43.81 16.56 30.65
CA MET A 1 42.83 17.52 31.21
C MET A 1 42.82 18.74 30.30
N ILE A 2 41.79 19.21 29.60
CA ILE A 2 40.40 18.82 29.31
C ILE A 2 40.19 19.32 27.87
N THR A 3 39.79 18.45 26.94
CA THR A 3 39.41 18.86 25.58
C THR A 3 37.97 19.37 25.62
N SER A 4 37.75 20.67 25.41
CA SER A 4 36.38 21.21 25.28
C SER A 4 35.70 20.62 24.04
N PRO A 5 34.53 19.97 24.17
CA PRO A 5 33.77 19.54 23.00
C PRO A 5 33.14 20.77 22.33
N ALA A 6 33.38 20.93 21.03
CA ALA A 6 32.71 21.93 20.21
C ALA A 6 31.18 21.77 20.32
N PRO A 7 30.40 22.86 20.42
CA PRO A 7 28.95 22.77 20.56
C PRO A 7 28.36 22.06 19.33
N ALA A 8 27.72 20.92 19.58
CA ALA A 8 27.14 20.09 18.55
C ALA A 8 26.14 20.91 17.72
N ALA A 9 26.37 20.98 16.41
CA ALA A 9 25.42 21.58 15.47
C ALA A 9 24.07 20.85 15.55
N PRO A 10 22.93 21.56 15.45
CA PRO A 10 21.61 20.94 15.53
C PRO A 10 21.45 19.80 14.52
N HIS A 11 20.84 18.69 14.94
CA HIS A 11 20.75 17.45 14.15
C HIS A 11 20.10 17.63 12.76
N TRP A 12 19.20 18.60 12.61
CA TRP A 12 18.60 18.93 11.31
C TRP A 12 19.61 19.54 10.33
N VAL A 13 20.60 20.28 10.84
CA VAL A 13 21.70 20.85 10.04
C VAL A 13 22.63 19.73 9.60
N GLN A 14 22.85 18.73 10.47
CA GLN A 14 23.64 17.53 10.13
C GLN A 14 22.94 16.69 9.06
N LEU A 15 21.60 16.55 9.12
CA LEU A 15 20.81 15.89 8.08
C LEU A 15 20.87 16.63 6.75
N ALA A 16 20.73 17.96 6.76
CA ALA A 16 20.86 18.78 5.57
C ALA A 16 22.27 18.70 4.96
N LEU A 17 23.32 18.74 5.80
CA LEU A 17 24.71 18.58 5.38
C LEU A 17 25.03 17.17 4.87
N SER A 18 24.40 16.14 5.42
CA SER A 18 24.61 14.76 4.98
C SER A 18 24.01 14.54 3.59
N VAL A 19 22.83 15.12 3.33
CA VAL A 19 22.20 15.08 2.01
C VAL A 19 22.97 15.95 1.00
N LEU A 20 23.45 17.13 1.42
CA LEU A 20 24.17 18.05 0.53
C LEU A 20 25.63 17.61 0.27
N GLY A 21 26.28 16.99 1.25
CA GLY A 21 27.65 16.50 1.17
C GLY A 21 27.81 15.26 0.28
N ILE A 22 26.73 14.52 0.02
CA ILE A 22 26.71 13.42 -0.95
C ILE A 22 26.73 13.95 -2.41
N LEU A 23 26.41 15.24 -2.64
CA LEU A 23 26.19 15.78 -4.00
C LEU A 23 27.17 16.86 -4.48
N GLY A 24 28.21 17.25 -3.73
CA GLY A 24 29.11 18.30 -4.24
C GLY A 24 30.38 18.51 -3.41
N GLY A 25 31.49 17.98 -3.91
CA GLY A 25 32.81 18.23 -3.34
C GLY A 25 33.24 19.70 -3.44
N GLY A 26 33.92 20.19 -2.39
CA GLY A 26 34.95 21.22 -2.48
C GLY A 26 34.63 22.66 -2.09
N THR A 27 33.41 23.20 -2.31
CA THR A 27 33.20 24.67 -2.25
C THR A 27 32.23 25.18 -1.15
N GLY A 28 31.71 24.30 -0.29
CA GLY A 28 30.60 24.64 0.63
C GLY A 28 30.92 25.51 1.86
N LEU A 29 32.19 25.73 2.22
CA LEU A 29 32.52 26.41 3.49
C LEU A 29 32.52 27.95 3.41
N ALA A 30 32.77 28.54 2.22
CA ALA A 30 32.84 30.00 2.09
C ALA A 30 31.45 30.69 2.16
N ALA A 31 30.38 29.98 1.78
CA ALA A 31 29.00 30.49 1.85
C ALA A 31 28.44 30.55 3.28
N ILE A 32 29.08 29.88 4.26
CA ILE A 32 28.57 29.80 5.63
C ILE A 32 28.82 31.11 6.40
N ALA A 33 29.90 31.85 6.09
CA ALA A 33 30.23 33.09 6.78
C ALA A 33 29.24 34.24 6.46
N THR A 34 28.71 34.29 5.24
CA THR A 34 27.76 35.34 4.82
C THR A 34 26.37 35.14 5.41
N VAL A 35 25.93 33.89 5.57
CA VAL A 35 24.60 33.56 6.10
C VAL A 35 24.48 33.85 7.61
N VAL A 36 25.59 33.79 8.36
CA VAL A 36 25.58 34.09 9.81
C VAL A 36 25.37 35.58 10.08
N VAL A 37 25.93 36.47 9.25
CA VAL A 37 25.74 37.93 9.39
C VAL A 37 24.33 38.34 8.98
N GLN A 38 23.71 37.64 8.03
CA GLN A 38 22.33 37.88 7.63
C GLN A 38 21.28 37.39 8.64
N ARG A 39 21.63 36.49 9.56
CA ARG A 39 20.71 35.81 10.50
C ARG A 39 20.00 36.69 11.53
N GLY A 40 20.45 37.93 11.73
CA GLY A 40 19.86 38.85 12.72
C GLY A 40 18.53 39.47 12.30
N LYS A 41 18.30 39.68 11.00
CA LYS A 41 17.08 40.35 10.48
C LYS A 41 16.00 39.38 9.99
N PHE A 42 16.35 38.15 9.61
CA PHE A 42 15.37 37.16 9.13
C PHE A 42 14.56 36.46 10.22
N ARG A 43 14.94 36.55 11.51
CA ARG A 43 14.23 35.80 12.56
C ARG A 43 12.85 36.34 12.91
N ALA A 44 12.59 37.63 12.67
CA ALA A 44 11.27 38.22 12.87
C ALA A 44 10.34 37.93 11.67
N ASP A 45 10.80 38.19 10.45
CA ASP A 45 10.02 37.93 9.21
C ASP A 45 9.82 36.44 8.92
N ALA A 46 10.75 35.57 9.33
CA ALA A 46 10.59 34.12 9.16
C ALA A 46 9.48 33.54 10.05
N ALA A 47 9.20 34.11 11.22
CA ALA A 47 8.15 33.59 12.09
C ALA A 47 6.75 33.87 11.51
N ASP A 48 6.55 35.07 10.96
CA ASP A 48 5.29 35.47 10.31
C ASP A 48 5.08 34.69 9.00
N THR A 49 6.13 34.58 8.18
CA THR A 49 6.07 33.82 6.92
C THR A 49 6.03 32.30 7.12
N LEU A 50 6.61 31.74 8.19
CA LEU A 50 6.45 30.31 8.54
C LEU A 50 5.05 30.02 9.08
N THR A 51 4.41 30.96 9.77
CA THR A 51 3.03 30.79 10.24
C THR A 51 2.04 30.89 9.07
N GLU A 52 2.24 31.83 8.16
CA GLU A 52 1.50 31.96 6.90
C GLU A 52 1.73 30.74 5.98
N ALA A 53 2.98 30.28 5.83
CA ALA A 53 3.32 29.09 5.04
C ALA A 53 2.79 27.79 5.67
N ALA A 54 2.82 27.68 7.00
CA ALA A 54 2.23 26.55 7.71
C ALA A 54 0.70 26.53 7.54
N LEU A 55 0.03 27.68 7.66
CA LEU A 55 -1.43 27.75 7.47
C LEU A 55 -1.84 27.46 6.02
N THR A 56 -1.07 27.92 5.03
CA THR A 56 -1.36 27.70 3.60
C THR A 56 -1.01 26.30 3.10
N LEU A 57 -0.09 25.58 3.76
CA LEU A 57 0.30 24.22 3.37
C LEU A 57 -0.39 23.10 4.18
N VAL A 58 -0.83 23.37 5.40
CA VAL A 58 -1.53 22.37 6.22
C VAL A 58 -2.92 22.06 5.65
N GLN A 59 -3.66 23.06 5.16
CA GLN A 59 -4.98 22.87 4.54
C GLN A 59 -4.96 21.91 3.32
N PRO A 60 -4.05 22.09 2.32
CA PRO A 60 -3.97 21.17 1.20
C PRO A 60 -3.45 19.79 1.60
N LEU A 61 -2.54 19.70 2.58
CA LEU A 61 -2.10 18.39 3.10
C LEU A 61 -3.22 17.64 3.81
N GLN A 62 -4.03 18.31 4.62
CA GLN A 62 -5.20 17.70 5.26
C GLN A 62 -6.20 17.21 4.21
N THR A 63 -6.44 18.00 3.15
CA THR A 63 -7.32 17.60 2.05
C THR A 63 -6.78 16.39 1.28
N ARG A 64 -5.46 16.31 1.06
CA ARG A 64 -4.83 15.14 0.45
C ARG A 64 -4.87 13.91 1.34
N ILE A 65 -4.68 14.08 2.65
CA ILE A 65 -4.79 12.98 3.62
C ILE A 65 -6.21 12.45 3.64
N THR A 66 -7.24 13.30 3.75
CA THR A 66 -8.63 12.85 3.76
C THR A 66 -9.04 12.20 2.42
N GLN A 67 -8.52 12.71 1.30
CA GLN A 67 -8.70 12.07 -0.01
C GLN A 67 -8.06 10.67 -0.05
N LEU A 68 -6.81 10.55 0.38
CA LEU A 68 -6.10 9.26 0.43
C LEU A 68 -6.73 8.28 1.42
N GLU A 69 -7.26 8.76 2.55
CA GLU A 69 -8.03 7.94 3.48
C GLU A 69 -9.31 7.42 2.83
N GLY A 70 -10.02 8.26 2.07
CA GLY A 70 -11.18 7.86 1.28
C GLY A 70 -10.84 6.79 0.24
N GLU A 71 -9.78 7.01 -0.54
CA GLU A 71 -9.29 6.05 -1.54
C GLU A 71 -8.81 4.73 -0.91
N ALA A 72 -8.17 4.80 0.27
CA ALA A 72 -7.75 3.60 1.00
C ALA A 72 -8.96 2.81 1.53
N LEU A 73 -10.02 3.49 1.97
CA LEU A 73 -11.26 2.84 2.39
C LEU A 73 -12.00 2.20 1.21
N SER A 74 -12.06 2.87 0.05
CA SER A 74 -12.67 2.28 -1.16
C SER A 74 -11.87 1.10 -1.69
N ALA A 75 -10.54 1.19 -1.73
CA ALA A 75 -9.69 0.07 -2.14
C ALA A 75 -9.88 -1.14 -1.19
N ARG A 76 -10.04 -0.91 0.11
CA ARG A 76 -10.31 -1.98 1.09
C ARG A 76 -11.68 -2.63 0.87
N SER A 77 -12.72 -1.85 0.56
CA SER A 77 -14.04 -2.40 0.29
C SER A 77 -14.04 -3.23 -1.00
N GLU A 78 -13.39 -2.74 -2.06
CA GLU A 78 -13.20 -3.47 -3.32
C GLU A 78 -12.42 -4.79 -3.12
N LEU A 79 -11.34 -4.76 -2.33
CA LEU A 79 -10.60 -5.97 -1.96
C LEU A 79 -11.48 -6.97 -1.19
N GLY A 80 -12.39 -6.47 -0.34
CA GLY A 80 -13.38 -7.30 0.34
C GLY A 80 -14.30 -8.03 -0.65
N VAL A 81 -14.85 -7.29 -1.62
CA VAL A 81 -15.73 -7.84 -2.67
C VAL A 81 -14.99 -8.85 -3.54
N LEU A 82 -13.79 -8.51 -4.03
CA LEU A 82 -12.97 -9.40 -4.85
C LEU A 82 -12.61 -10.68 -4.09
N ARG A 83 -12.29 -10.58 -2.80
CA ARG A 83 -11.99 -11.75 -1.97
C ARG A 83 -13.19 -12.67 -1.84
N GLU A 84 -14.37 -12.10 -1.67
CA GLU A 84 -15.61 -12.88 -1.62
C GLU A 84 -15.90 -13.55 -2.96
N GLN A 85 -15.75 -12.84 -4.08
CA GLN A 85 -15.88 -13.42 -5.42
C GLN A 85 -14.89 -14.56 -5.66
N VAL A 86 -13.63 -14.42 -5.23
CA VAL A 86 -12.62 -15.48 -5.31
C VAL A 86 -13.04 -16.69 -4.48
N ASN A 87 -13.55 -16.49 -3.26
CA ASN A 87 -14.03 -17.59 -2.41
C ASN A 87 -15.20 -18.33 -3.08
N GLN A 88 -16.17 -17.59 -3.64
CA GLN A 88 -17.30 -18.15 -4.37
C GLN A 88 -16.84 -18.95 -5.60
N LEU A 89 -15.91 -18.39 -6.39
CA LEU A 89 -15.38 -19.06 -7.57
C LEU A 89 -14.60 -20.32 -7.20
N GLN A 90 -13.78 -20.26 -6.14
CA GLN A 90 -13.08 -21.44 -5.62
C GLN A 90 -14.05 -22.54 -5.16
N PHE A 91 -15.17 -22.15 -4.55
CA PHE A 91 -16.22 -23.10 -4.18
C PHE A 91 -16.83 -23.77 -5.42
N VAL A 92 -17.22 -22.99 -6.43
CA VAL A 92 -17.79 -23.50 -7.69
C VAL A 92 -16.81 -24.45 -8.38
N VAL A 93 -15.54 -24.06 -8.51
CA VAL A 93 -14.49 -24.91 -9.09
C VAL A 93 -14.39 -26.23 -8.33
N ARG A 94 -14.35 -26.20 -6.99
CA ARG A 94 -14.28 -27.42 -6.17
C ARG A 94 -15.48 -28.34 -6.38
N VAL A 95 -16.69 -27.79 -6.50
CA VAL A 95 -17.90 -28.56 -6.78
C VAL A 95 -17.81 -29.20 -8.16
N LEU A 96 -17.47 -28.43 -9.19
CA LEU A 96 -17.33 -28.93 -10.57
C LEU A 96 -16.26 -30.02 -10.68
N THR A 97 -15.09 -29.84 -10.05
CA THR A 97 -14.04 -30.86 -10.04
C THR A 97 -14.54 -32.17 -9.44
N ARG A 98 -15.23 -32.13 -8.30
CA ARG A 98 -15.80 -33.33 -7.67
C ARG A 98 -16.86 -34.02 -8.55
N THR A 99 -17.70 -33.23 -9.22
CA THR A 99 -18.70 -33.76 -10.16
C THR A 99 -18.02 -34.46 -11.34
N LEU A 100 -17.02 -33.82 -11.95
CA LEU A 100 -16.25 -34.40 -13.05
C LEU A 100 -15.49 -35.66 -12.61
N ASP A 101 -14.90 -35.67 -11.42
CA ASP A 101 -14.23 -36.86 -10.88
C ASP A 101 -15.20 -38.02 -10.68
N ARG A 102 -16.40 -37.73 -10.18
CA ARG A 102 -17.48 -38.73 -10.03
C ARG A 102 -17.90 -39.30 -11.38
N TRP A 103 -18.13 -38.46 -12.38
CA TRP A 103 -18.47 -38.91 -13.73
C TRP A 103 -17.33 -39.72 -14.36
N ARG A 104 -16.08 -39.29 -14.18
CA ARG A 104 -14.90 -40.03 -14.65
C ARG A 104 -14.81 -41.41 -14.00
N ALA A 105 -15.08 -41.52 -12.70
CA ALA A 105 -15.12 -42.80 -12.00
C ALA A 105 -16.23 -43.72 -12.53
N ALA A 106 -17.44 -43.18 -12.75
CA ALA A 106 -18.56 -43.94 -13.29
C ALA A 106 -18.30 -44.47 -14.71
N ILE A 107 -17.61 -43.68 -15.55
CA ILE A 107 -17.25 -44.07 -16.92
C ILE A 107 -16.16 -45.15 -16.93
N ARG A 108 -15.19 -45.07 -16.01
CA ARG A 108 -14.07 -46.01 -15.93
C ARG A 108 -14.39 -47.30 -15.16
N ALA A 109 -15.58 -47.41 -14.57
CA ALA A 109 -15.98 -48.59 -13.83
C ALA A 109 -16.08 -49.81 -14.76
N PRO A 110 -15.69 -51.03 -14.31
CA PRO A 110 -15.73 -52.23 -15.14
C PRO A 110 -17.15 -52.65 -15.54
N ASP A 111 -18.15 -52.21 -14.79
CA ASP A 111 -19.58 -52.43 -15.02
C ASP A 111 -20.29 -51.22 -15.65
N ALA A 112 -19.50 -50.28 -16.20
CA ALA A 112 -20.00 -49.08 -16.85
C ALA A 112 -20.91 -49.44 -18.02
N THR A 113 -22.16 -49.04 -17.93
CA THR A 113 -23.14 -49.12 -19.02
C THR A 113 -23.69 -47.72 -19.28
N LEU A 114 -24.06 -47.44 -20.53
CA LEU A 114 -24.66 -46.15 -20.91
C LEU A 114 -25.87 -45.79 -20.03
N ARG A 115 -26.68 -46.78 -19.62
CA ARG A 115 -27.82 -46.58 -18.71
C ARG A 115 -27.38 -46.08 -17.33
N LYS A 116 -26.35 -46.70 -16.74
CA LYS A 116 -25.80 -46.29 -15.44
C LYS A 116 -25.19 -44.90 -15.52
N ILE A 117 -24.39 -44.61 -16.55
CA ILE A 117 -23.77 -43.29 -16.74
C ILE A 117 -24.86 -42.21 -16.85
N ARG A 118 -25.90 -42.41 -17.67
CA ARG A 118 -27.03 -41.48 -17.79
C ARG A 118 -27.74 -41.26 -16.45
N ALA A 119 -27.94 -42.31 -15.66
CA ALA A 119 -28.53 -42.19 -14.34
C ALA A 119 -27.65 -41.33 -13.41
N THR A 120 -26.32 -41.53 -13.41
CA THR A 120 -25.40 -40.73 -12.58
C THR A 120 -25.35 -39.25 -12.98
N VAL A 121 -25.46 -38.94 -14.27
CA VAL A 121 -25.53 -37.55 -14.76
C VAL A 121 -26.85 -36.92 -14.35
N ALA A 122 -27.98 -37.58 -14.61
CA ALA A 122 -29.31 -37.08 -14.26
C ALA A 122 -29.48 -36.87 -12.74
N GLU A 123 -28.86 -37.72 -11.92
CA GLU A 123 -28.81 -37.54 -10.46
C GLU A 123 -28.04 -36.28 -10.07
N THR A 124 -26.93 -36.01 -10.76
CA THR A 124 -26.11 -34.82 -10.47
C THR A 124 -26.81 -33.54 -10.91
N ASP A 125 -27.52 -33.56 -12.04
CA ASP A 125 -28.31 -32.42 -12.52
C ASP A 125 -29.44 -32.10 -11.52
N ARG A 126 -30.21 -33.10 -11.07
CA ARG A 126 -31.23 -32.91 -10.04
C ARG A 126 -30.68 -32.37 -8.72
N ALA A 127 -29.54 -32.92 -8.26
CA ALA A 127 -28.89 -32.44 -7.04
C ALA A 127 -28.34 -31.00 -7.16
N THR A 128 -28.17 -30.49 -8.38
CA THR A 128 -27.77 -29.10 -8.64
C THR A 128 -28.99 -28.17 -8.68
N GLU A 129 -30.14 -28.64 -9.16
CA GLU A 129 -31.41 -27.88 -9.21
C GLU A 129 -32.04 -27.70 -7.81
N GLU A 130 -31.84 -28.64 -6.89
CA GLU A 130 -32.37 -28.58 -5.53
C GLU A 130 -31.56 -27.67 -4.57
N ARG A 131 -30.47 -27.06 -5.03
CA ARG A 131 -29.50 -26.32 -4.20
C ARG A 131 -29.44 -24.84 -4.53
#